data_AF-A0A3D4VR85-F1
#
_entry.id   AF-A0A3D4VR85-F1
#
_cell.length_a   1.000
_cell.length_b   1.000
_cell.length_c   1.000
_cell.angle_alpha   90.00
_cell.angle_beta   90.00
_cell.angle_gamma   90.00
#
_symmetry.space_group_name_H-M   'P 1'
#
loop_
_entity.id
_entity.type
_entity.pdbx_description
1 polymer ?
#
loop_
_entity_poly.entity_id
_entity_poly.type
_entity_poly.pdbx_seq_one_letter_code
_entity_poly.pdbx_strand_id
1 'polypeptide(L)'
;MTQNRLRNVELASFCTQCALLYGSGSNIETGLNLVVQSFPALKNSDVLVDFKEHHRLSRALSNTQLFDELMVQSLALAEELGREETILDKLAMFYERKQSQRDALWDLLYLPFILFTVLTLLVNVMVWVVLPIFQSIFMQVGGSYPFWLGFMLNGVKIFAVASFVILAIGMVFALWISIRYLQDKRRNDLLDTLLGWMPKTSYALDLAFFSFEAEICFEVGYQSQSAIGLILNTLAQRRLYKMLKKVELVESDGLIDLILKSEIYDALETNTLKIAYATGRLDRTMAGVAQRVQRQASSQMENTLNRLEPIAIGILAISVGSVLIALLLPLLQAMQVLGF
;
A
#
# COMPACT_ATOMS: atom_id res chain seq x y z
N MET A 1 -15.83 -16.27 16.18
CA MET A 1 -15.98 -15.55 14.90
C MET A 1 -14.83 -14.55 14.81
N THR A 2 -13.91 -14.74 13.87
CA THR A 2 -12.69 -13.93 13.71
C THR A 2 -13.03 -12.53 13.23
N GLN A 3 -13.36 -11.62 14.16
CA GLN A 3 -13.72 -10.23 13.84
C GLN A 3 -12.57 -9.56 13.06
N ASN A 4 -12.90 -9.01 11.88
CA ASN A 4 -11.98 -8.27 11.00
C ASN A 4 -11.71 -6.92 11.62
N ARG A 5 -10.43 -6.57 11.85
CA ARG A 5 -10.05 -5.17 12.07
C ARG A 5 -10.64 -4.30 10.95
N LEU A 6 -11.05 -3.10 11.32
CA LEU A 6 -11.62 -2.13 10.38
C LEU A 6 -10.58 -1.75 9.32
N ARG A 7 -11.05 -1.53 8.08
CA ARG A 7 -10.19 -1.04 7.00
C ARG A 7 -9.78 0.41 7.27
N ASN A 8 -8.66 0.87 6.70
CA ASN A 8 -8.20 2.26 6.86
C ASN A 8 -9.30 3.29 6.49
N VAL A 9 -10.08 3.03 5.43
CA VAL A 9 -11.24 3.88 5.05
C VAL A 9 -12.30 3.93 6.15
N GLU A 10 -12.59 2.79 6.77
CA GLU A 10 -13.59 2.66 7.83
C GLU A 10 -13.09 3.34 9.12
N LEU A 11 -11.80 3.17 9.45
CA LEU A 11 -11.13 3.84 10.57
C LEU A 11 -11.12 5.37 10.38
N ALA A 12 -10.75 5.85 9.19
CA ALA A 12 -10.80 7.26 8.84
C ALA A 12 -12.22 7.84 9.03
N SER A 13 -13.21 7.20 8.43
CA SER A 13 -14.61 7.62 8.52
C SER A 13 -15.13 7.62 9.95
N PHE A 14 -14.76 6.61 10.75
CA PHE A 14 -15.11 6.54 12.16
C PHE A 14 -14.50 7.71 12.93
N CYS A 15 -13.20 7.97 12.75
CA CYS A 15 -12.50 9.08 13.37
C CYS A 15 -13.12 10.43 13.01
N THR A 16 -13.43 10.68 11.72
CA THR A 16 -14.09 11.91 11.27
C THR A 16 -15.46 12.10 11.92
N GLN A 17 -16.28 11.04 11.94
CA GLN A 17 -17.61 11.12 12.55
C GLN A 17 -17.53 11.36 14.05
N CYS A 18 -16.62 10.68 14.76
CA CYS A 18 -16.40 10.92 16.18
C CYS A 18 -15.87 12.33 16.44
N ALA A 19 -14.91 12.84 15.66
CA ALA A 19 -14.40 14.19 15.81
C ALA A 19 -15.53 15.23 15.70
N LEU A 20 -16.42 15.07 14.71
CA LEU A 20 -17.60 15.94 14.54
C LEU A 20 -18.54 15.86 15.75
N LEU A 21 -18.75 14.68 16.34
CA LEU A 21 -19.57 14.53 17.54
C LEU A 21 -18.97 15.29 18.73
N TYR A 22 -17.68 15.08 19.01
CA TYR A 22 -16.98 15.76 20.10
C TYR A 22 -16.93 17.28 19.91
N GLY A 23 -16.74 17.77 18.67
CA GLY A 23 -16.75 19.21 18.37
C GLY A 23 -18.14 19.86 18.38
N SER A 24 -19.21 19.09 18.10
CA SER A 24 -20.58 19.62 18.06
C SER A 24 -21.20 19.91 19.43
N GLY A 25 -20.59 19.44 20.52
CA GLY A 25 -21.16 19.53 21.87
C GLY A 25 -22.49 18.78 22.07
N SER A 26 -22.89 17.93 21.11
CA SER A 26 -24.09 17.12 21.19
C SER A 26 -23.92 15.94 22.15
N ASN A 27 -25.02 15.29 22.56
CA ASN A 27 -24.96 14.12 23.44
C ASN A 27 -24.15 12.99 22.76
N ILE A 28 -22.92 12.77 23.26
CA ILE A 28 -21.96 11.80 22.72
C ILE A 28 -22.55 10.40 22.68
N GLU A 29 -23.40 9.99 23.63
CA GLU A 29 -24.02 8.66 23.61
C GLU A 29 -24.99 8.49 22.44
N THR A 30 -25.77 9.53 22.14
CA THR A 30 -26.73 9.50 21.03
C THR A 30 -25.99 9.54 19.70
N GLY A 31 -24.97 10.39 19.61
CA GLY A 31 -24.09 10.47 18.45
C GLY A 31 -23.36 9.16 18.18
N LEU A 32 -22.74 8.57 19.21
CA LEU A 32 -21.99 7.33 19.10
C LEU A 32 -22.88 6.17 18.63
N ASN A 33 -24.14 6.14 19.03
CA ASN A 33 -25.11 5.16 18.53
C ASN A 33 -25.32 5.28 17.01
N LEU A 34 -25.42 6.51 16.47
CA LEU A 34 -25.53 6.74 15.03
C LEU A 34 -24.26 6.33 14.29
N VAL A 35 -23.09 6.60 14.88
CA VAL A 35 -21.79 6.18 14.31
C VAL A 35 -21.73 4.66 14.26
N VAL A 36 -21.98 3.97 15.37
CA VAL A 36 -21.94 2.49 15.45
C VAL A 36 -22.93 1.84 14.47
N GLN A 37 -24.12 2.42 14.28
CA GLN A 37 -25.08 1.92 13.28
C GLN A 37 -24.58 2.07 11.84
N SER A 38 -23.67 3.01 11.56
CA SER A 38 -23.07 3.20 10.24
C SER A 38 -22.01 2.14 9.90
N PHE A 39 -21.51 1.39 10.90
CA PHE A 39 -20.47 0.38 10.71
C PHE A 39 -21.01 -1.03 11.00
N PRO A 40 -21.20 -1.89 9.97
CA PRO A 40 -21.70 -3.25 10.16
C PRO A 40 -20.89 -4.10 11.14
N ALA A 41 -19.57 -3.90 11.20
CA ALA A 41 -18.68 -4.62 12.11
C ALA A 41 -18.87 -4.22 13.59
N LEU A 42 -19.34 -2.99 13.85
CA LEU A 42 -19.59 -2.46 15.19
C LEU A 42 -21.02 -2.69 15.66
N LYS A 43 -21.97 -3.01 14.76
CA LYS A 43 -23.39 -3.20 15.11
C LYS A 43 -23.64 -4.24 16.21
N ASN A 44 -22.85 -5.30 16.25
CA ASN A 44 -22.94 -6.37 17.25
C ASN A 44 -21.82 -6.28 18.31
N SER A 45 -21.16 -5.13 18.42
CA SER A 45 -20.09 -4.92 19.38
C SER A 45 -20.62 -4.27 20.65
N ASP A 46 -19.99 -4.58 21.79
CA ASP A 46 -20.37 -4.04 23.10
C ASP A 46 -19.89 -2.59 23.31
N VAL A 47 -19.41 -1.90 22.26
CA VAL A 47 -18.85 -0.54 22.34
C VAL A 47 -19.81 0.45 23.00
N LEU A 48 -21.09 0.39 22.66
CA LEU A 48 -22.09 1.29 23.24
C LEU A 48 -22.39 0.98 24.71
N VAL A 49 -22.31 -0.29 25.09
CA VAL A 49 -22.52 -0.72 26.47
C VAL A 49 -21.32 -0.30 27.32
N ASP A 50 -20.11 -0.63 26.87
CA ASP A 50 -18.85 -0.27 27.53
C ASP A 50 -18.68 1.25 27.65
N PHE A 51 -19.07 2.01 26.63
CA PHE A 51 -19.01 3.47 26.68
C PHE A 51 -19.98 4.04 27.71
N LYS A 52 -21.20 3.49 27.82
CA LYS A 52 -22.18 3.92 28.83
C LYS A 52 -21.75 3.60 30.25
N GLU A 53 -21.05 2.48 30.46
CA GLU A 53 -20.58 2.08 31.79
C GLU A 53 -19.32 2.83 32.25
N HIS A 54 -18.42 3.15 31.32
CA HIS A 54 -17.09 3.67 31.66
C HIS A 54 -16.85 5.11 31.23
N HIS A 55 -17.72 5.70 30.40
CA HIS A 55 -17.59 7.03 29.81
C HIS A 55 -16.22 7.28 29.14
N ARG A 56 -15.58 6.21 28.65
CA ARG A 56 -14.29 6.24 27.95
C ARG A 56 -14.41 5.44 26.67
N LEU A 57 -14.29 6.14 25.55
CA LEU A 57 -14.33 5.56 24.20
C LEU A 57 -13.10 4.68 23.98
N SER A 58 -11.91 5.10 24.40
CA SER A 58 -10.67 4.32 24.29
C SER A 58 -10.81 2.89 24.84
N ARG A 59 -11.43 2.75 26.02
CA ARG A 59 -11.69 1.46 26.67
C ARG A 59 -12.71 0.62 25.90
N ALA A 60 -13.80 1.24 25.46
CA ALA A 60 -14.82 0.57 24.66
C ALA A 60 -14.26 0.05 23.32
N LEU A 61 -13.39 0.83 22.66
CA LEU A 61 -12.74 0.42 21.41
C LEU A 61 -11.72 -0.71 21.66
N SER A 62 -10.96 -0.65 22.76
CA SER A 62 -9.97 -1.68 23.11
C SER A 62 -10.58 -3.07 23.24
N ASN A 63 -11.78 -3.18 23.80
CA ASN A 63 -12.46 -4.46 24.04
C ASN A 63 -12.88 -5.17 22.74
N THR A 64 -13.14 -4.42 21.67
CA THR A 64 -13.56 -5.01 20.38
C THR A 64 -12.43 -5.67 19.61
N GLN A 65 -11.17 -5.30 19.87
CA GLN A 65 -10.00 -5.67 19.04
C GLN A 65 -10.15 -5.33 17.54
N LEU A 66 -11.12 -4.49 17.16
CA LEU A 66 -11.36 -4.06 15.78
C LEU A 66 -10.46 -2.88 15.36
N PHE A 67 -9.91 -2.16 16.34
CA PHE A 67 -9.11 -0.97 16.17
C PHE A 67 -7.62 -1.26 16.39
N ASP A 68 -6.75 -0.48 15.75
CA ASP A 68 -5.31 -0.59 15.93
C ASP A 68 -4.87 0.05 17.27
N GLU A 69 -3.74 -0.44 17.80
CA GLU A 69 -3.20 -0.03 19.09
C GLU A 69 -2.88 1.47 19.17
N LEU A 70 -2.36 2.05 18.08
CA LEU A 70 -2.11 3.49 17.96
C LEU A 70 -3.37 4.31 18.21
N MET A 71 -4.50 3.92 17.63
CA MET A 71 -5.76 4.64 17.77
C MET A 71 -6.28 4.56 19.21
N VAL A 72 -6.28 3.36 19.80
CA VAL A 72 -6.74 3.16 21.18
C VAL A 72 -5.89 3.96 22.17
N GLN A 73 -4.56 3.90 22.04
CA GLN A 73 -3.64 4.60 22.95
C GLN A 73 -3.67 6.12 22.76
N SER A 74 -3.70 6.60 21.50
CA SER A 74 -3.80 8.04 21.22
C SER A 74 -5.11 8.61 21.75
N LEU A 75 -6.22 7.88 21.59
CA LEU A 75 -7.51 8.29 22.12
C LEU A 75 -7.56 8.25 23.64
N ALA A 76 -6.95 7.25 24.29
CA ALA A 76 -6.87 7.19 25.75
C ALA A 76 -6.14 8.43 26.32
N LEU A 77 -5.04 8.82 25.69
CA LEU A 77 -4.31 10.05 26.05
C LEU A 77 -5.13 11.30 25.76
N ALA A 78 -5.86 11.33 24.65
CA ALA A 78 -6.73 12.45 24.31
C ALA A 78 -7.86 12.64 25.34
N GLU A 79 -8.45 11.55 25.83
CA GLU A 79 -9.46 11.56 26.89
C GLU A 79 -8.90 12.07 28.23
N GLU A 80 -7.66 11.74 28.57
CA GLU A 80 -7.00 12.27 29.77
C GLU A 80 -6.72 13.77 29.67
N LEU A 81 -6.46 14.27 28.46
CA LEU A 81 -6.13 15.66 28.19
C LEU A 81 -7.34 16.51 27.76
N GLY A 82 -8.51 15.90 27.54
CA GLY A 82 -9.70 16.57 27.01
C GLY A 82 -9.53 17.14 25.60
N ARG A 83 -8.81 16.42 24.72
CA ARG A 83 -8.50 16.84 23.33
C ARG A 83 -8.96 15.79 22.30
N GLU A 84 -10.03 15.09 22.59
CA GLU A 84 -10.56 13.99 21.77
C GLU A 84 -10.87 14.44 20.34
N GLU A 85 -11.51 15.60 20.17
CA GLU A 85 -11.82 16.18 18.85
C GLU A 85 -10.56 16.32 17.99
N THR A 86 -9.52 16.98 18.52
CA THR A 86 -8.27 17.24 17.81
C THR A 86 -7.58 15.93 17.41
N ILE A 87 -7.53 14.95 18.31
CA ILE A 87 -6.84 13.68 18.05
C ILE A 87 -7.63 12.80 17.10
N LEU A 88 -8.96 12.77 17.19
CA LEU A 88 -9.79 12.06 16.23
C LEU A 88 -9.65 12.67 14.83
N ASP A 89 -9.58 13.99 14.68
CA ASP A 89 -9.34 14.63 13.38
C ASP A 89 -7.97 14.26 12.80
N LYS A 90 -6.92 14.27 13.63
CA LYS A 90 -5.58 13.83 13.22
C LYS A 90 -5.53 12.35 12.83
N LEU A 91 -6.16 11.48 13.62
CA LEU A 91 -6.27 10.06 13.28
C LEU A 91 -7.09 9.85 12.01
N ALA A 92 -8.11 10.66 11.72
CA ALA A 92 -8.82 10.60 10.45
C ALA A 92 -7.87 10.89 9.28
N MET A 93 -7.15 12.02 9.34
CA MET A 93 -6.15 12.38 8.33
C MET A 93 -5.06 11.30 8.18
N PHE A 94 -4.67 10.64 9.28
CA PHE A 94 -3.73 9.53 9.25
C PHE A 94 -4.21 8.39 8.37
N TYR A 95 -5.41 7.89 8.68
CA TYR A 95 -5.94 6.69 8.04
C TYR A 95 -6.33 6.97 6.59
N GLU A 96 -6.79 8.18 6.26
CA GLU A 96 -6.97 8.63 4.88
C GLU A 96 -5.66 8.60 4.09
N ARG A 97 -4.57 9.11 4.67
CA ARG A 97 -3.24 9.09 4.03
C ARG A 97 -2.68 7.68 3.91
N LYS A 98 -2.82 6.86 4.96
CA LYS A 98 -2.44 5.45 4.96
C LYS A 98 -3.19 4.68 3.86
N GLN A 99 -4.46 5.02 3.66
CA GLN A 99 -5.27 4.45 2.58
C GLN A 99 -4.81 4.93 1.21
N SER A 100 -4.60 6.23 0.99
CA SER A 100 -4.18 6.75 -0.31
C SER A 100 -2.81 6.21 -0.74
N GLN A 101 -1.88 6.06 0.20
CA GLN A 101 -0.61 5.37 -0.05
C GLN A 101 -0.82 3.90 -0.41
N ARG A 102 -1.73 3.21 0.28
CA ARG A 102 -2.07 1.81 -0.02
C ARG A 102 -2.68 1.66 -1.41
N ASP A 103 -3.55 2.58 -1.80
CA ASP A 103 -4.18 2.59 -3.13
C ASP A 103 -3.14 2.87 -4.22
N ALA A 104 -2.22 3.81 -4.00
CA ALA A 104 -1.08 4.02 -4.90
C ALA A 104 -0.18 2.77 -5.05
N LEU A 105 -0.03 1.95 -4.00
CA LEU A 105 0.67 0.66 -4.11
C LEU A 105 -0.09 -0.36 -4.96
N TRP A 106 -1.42 -0.37 -4.84
CA TRP A 106 -2.25 -1.23 -5.66
C TRP A 106 -2.19 -0.81 -7.13
N ASP A 107 -2.21 0.48 -7.42
CA ASP A 107 -2.09 1.01 -8.78
C ASP A 107 -0.77 0.59 -9.45
N LEU A 108 0.33 0.53 -8.68
CA LEU A 108 1.61 0.00 -9.16
C LEU A 108 1.55 -1.47 -9.60
N LEU A 109 0.66 -2.27 -9.03
CA LEU A 109 0.47 -3.69 -9.38
C LEU A 109 -0.55 -3.90 -10.50
N TYR A 110 -1.64 -3.13 -10.50
CA TYR A 110 -2.71 -3.29 -11.47
C TYR A 110 -2.24 -2.99 -12.89
N LEU A 111 -1.42 -1.95 -13.08
CA LEU A 111 -0.93 -1.54 -14.40
C LEU A 111 -0.09 -2.62 -15.11
N PRO A 112 0.99 -3.17 -14.52
CA PRO A 112 1.75 -4.25 -15.15
C PRO A 112 0.93 -5.53 -15.33
N PHE A 113 -0.02 -5.81 -14.43
CA PHE A 113 -0.89 -6.99 -14.55
C PHE A 113 -1.81 -6.90 -15.78
N ILE A 114 -2.45 -5.75 -16.00
CA ILE A 114 -3.30 -5.53 -17.19
C ILE A 114 -2.46 -5.65 -18.47
N LEU A 115 -1.28 -5.02 -18.50
CA LEU A 115 -0.36 -5.12 -19.64
C LEU A 115 0.02 -6.56 -19.94
N PHE A 116 0.45 -7.31 -18.92
CA PHE A 116 0.84 -8.71 -19.05
C PHE A 116 -0.31 -9.57 -19.58
N THR A 117 -1.54 -9.29 -19.13
CA THR A 117 -2.75 -9.97 -19.60
C THR A 117 -3.00 -9.70 -21.08
N VAL A 118 -2.94 -8.44 -21.52
CA VAL A 118 -3.12 -8.05 -22.93
C VAL A 118 -2.04 -8.65 -23.82
N LEU A 119 -0.78 -8.60 -23.38
CA LEU A 119 0.35 -9.18 -24.09
C LEU A 119 0.17 -10.70 -24.28
N THR A 120 -0.20 -11.39 -23.22
CA THR A 120 -0.45 -12.84 -23.24
C THR A 120 -1.61 -13.17 -24.18
N LEU A 121 -2.70 -12.40 -24.14
CA LEU A 121 -3.84 -12.58 -25.03
C LEU A 121 -3.43 -12.42 -26.50
N LEU A 122 -2.68 -11.37 -26.84
CA LEU A 122 -2.20 -11.10 -28.20
C LEU A 122 -1.36 -12.25 -28.75
N VAL A 123 -0.37 -12.71 -27.98
CA VAL A 123 0.47 -13.84 -28.36
C VAL A 123 -0.37 -15.10 -28.54
N ASN A 124 -1.34 -15.34 -27.65
CA ASN A 124 -2.20 -16.51 -27.75
C ASN A 124 -3.06 -16.50 -29.03
N VAL A 125 -3.68 -15.37 -29.37
CA VAL A 125 -4.44 -15.22 -30.63
C VAL A 125 -3.55 -15.49 -31.84
N MET A 126 -2.32 -14.97 -31.85
CA MET A 126 -1.37 -15.23 -32.93
C MET A 126 -1.09 -16.71 -33.14
N VAL A 127 -0.98 -17.46 -32.05
CA VAL A 127 -0.57 -18.88 -32.08
C VAL A 127 -1.71 -19.80 -32.44
N TRP A 128 -2.88 -19.58 -31.85
CA TRP A 128 -4.01 -20.48 -32.01
C TRP A 128 -4.83 -20.19 -33.25
N VAL A 129 -4.85 -18.95 -33.73
CA VAL A 129 -5.66 -18.56 -34.88
C VAL A 129 -4.77 -18.30 -36.09
N VAL A 130 -3.74 -17.48 -35.97
CA VAL A 130 -3.04 -16.97 -37.15
C VAL A 130 -2.02 -17.95 -37.71
N LEU A 131 -1.17 -18.54 -36.86
CA LEU A 131 -0.19 -19.56 -37.25
C LEU A 131 -0.79 -20.77 -38.01
N PRO A 132 -1.91 -21.39 -37.59
CA PRO A 132 -2.48 -22.52 -38.34
C PRO A 132 -3.05 -22.11 -39.70
N ILE A 133 -3.58 -20.89 -39.84
CA ILE A 133 -4.02 -20.36 -41.15
C ILE A 133 -2.81 -20.34 -42.10
N PHE A 134 -1.68 -19.78 -41.68
CA PHE A 134 -0.47 -19.77 -42.50
C PHE A 134 0.06 -21.19 -42.80
N GLN A 135 0.07 -22.08 -41.82
CA GLN A 135 0.46 -23.47 -42.04
C GLN A 135 -0.37 -24.12 -43.16
N SER A 136 -1.69 -23.90 -43.16
CA SER A 136 -2.58 -24.45 -44.19
C SER A 136 -2.31 -23.88 -45.59
N ILE A 137 -1.98 -22.58 -45.69
CA ILE A 137 -1.61 -21.94 -46.96
C ILE A 137 -0.30 -22.54 -47.50
N PHE A 138 0.75 -22.64 -46.68
CA PHE A 138 2.03 -23.19 -47.13
C PHE A 138 1.94 -24.67 -47.55
N MET A 139 1.12 -25.47 -46.85
CA MET A 139 0.86 -26.87 -47.23
C MET A 139 0.18 -26.99 -48.59
N GLN A 140 -0.67 -26.03 -48.97
CA GLN A 140 -1.36 -26.02 -50.27
C GLN A 140 -0.46 -25.55 -51.43
N VAL A 141 0.48 -24.64 -51.16
CA VAL A 141 1.26 -23.97 -52.22
C VAL A 141 2.58 -24.69 -52.56
N GLY A 142 3.22 -25.39 -51.62
CA GLY A 142 4.54 -25.99 -51.88
C GLY A 142 4.99 -27.13 -50.98
N GLY A 143 4.10 -27.67 -50.14
CA GLY A 143 4.35 -28.86 -49.30
C GLY A 143 5.43 -28.72 -48.20
N SER A 144 6.19 -27.63 -48.18
CA SER A 144 7.20 -27.34 -47.17
C SER A 144 7.08 -25.89 -46.69
N TYR A 145 7.03 -25.71 -45.38
CA TYR A 145 7.05 -24.39 -44.74
C TYR A 145 8.47 -24.07 -44.27
N PRO A 146 8.83 -22.78 -44.14
CA PRO A 146 10.15 -22.36 -43.67
C PRO A 146 10.49 -22.88 -42.27
N PHE A 147 11.77 -23.18 -42.01
CA PHE A 147 12.25 -23.66 -40.71
C PHE A 147 11.83 -22.77 -39.52
N TRP A 148 11.82 -21.44 -39.71
CA TRP A 148 11.41 -20.48 -38.68
C TRP A 148 9.93 -20.63 -38.30
N LEU A 149 9.04 -21.00 -39.24
CA LEU A 149 7.62 -21.25 -38.99
C LEU A 149 7.44 -22.54 -38.18
N GLY A 150 8.26 -23.57 -38.45
CA GLY A 150 8.31 -24.80 -37.64
C GLY A 150 8.81 -24.57 -36.21
N PHE A 151 9.84 -23.73 -36.06
CA PHE A 151 10.35 -23.32 -34.75
C PHE A 151 9.30 -22.53 -33.96
N MET A 152 8.51 -21.65 -34.63
CA MET A 152 7.38 -20.97 -34.00
C MET A 152 6.25 -21.93 -33.60
N LEU A 153 5.88 -22.88 -34.46
CA LEU A 153 4.81 -23.85 -34.15
C LEU A 153 5.15 -24.74 -32.94
N ASN A 154 6.41 -25.15 -32.76
CA ASN A 154 6.84 -25.97 -31.62
C ASN A 154 7.24 -25.14 -30.39
N GLY A 155 8.00 -24.06 -30.57
CA GLY A 155 8.45 -23.19 -29.48
C GLY A 155 7.30 -22.43 -28.82
N VAL A 156 6.27 -22.06 -29.59
CA VAL A 156 5.15 -21.27 -29.07
C VAL A 156 4.00 -22.13 -28.57
N LYS A 157 3.89 -23.42 -28.91
CA LYS A 157 3.03 -24.36 -28.16
C LYS A 157 3.49 -24.51 -26.71
N ILE A 158 4.80 -24.56 -26.48
CA ILE A 158 5.40 -24.56 -25.14
C ILE A 158 5.14 -23.22 -24.44
N PHE A 159 5.29 -22.09 -25.16
CA PHE A 159 5.02 -20.76 -24.61
C PHE A 159 3.53 -20.52 -24.33
N ALA A 160 2.61 -21.02 -25.15
CA ALA A 160 1.16 -20.89 -24.94
C ALA A 160 0.72 -21.68 -23.70
N VAL A 161 1.18 -22.93 -23.54
CA VAL A 161 0.96 -23.72 -22.33
C VAL A 161 1.63 -23.05 -21.12
N ALA A 162 2.86 -22.56 -21.27
CA ALA A 162 3.55 -21.82 -20.21
C ALA A 162 2.82 -20.51 -19.84
N SER A 163 2.18 -19.81 -20.79
CA SER A 163 1.44 -18.58 -20.54
C SER A 163 0.15 -18.82 -19.76
N PHE A 164 -0.56 -19.92 -20.05
CA PHE A 164 -1.68 -20.38 -19.23
C PHE A 164 -1.22 -20.81 -17.85
N VAL A 165 -0.05 -21.45 -17.74
CA VAL A 165 0.57 -21.81 -16.45
C VAL A 165 1.02 -20.56 -15.69
N ILE A 166 1.57 -19.54 -16.33
CA ILE A 166 1.98 -18.28 -15.67
C ILE A 166 0.77 -17.44 -15.28
N LEU A 167 -0.28 -17.37 -16.10
CA LEU A 167 -1.55 -16.73 -15.72
C LEU A 167 -2.24 -17.53 -14.61
N ALA A 168 -2.23 -18.87 -14.66
CA ALA A 168 -2.77 -19.71 -13.59
C ALA A 168 -1.94 -19.60 -12.31
N ILE A 169 -0.61 -19.54 -12.39
CA ILE A 169 0.28 -19.28 -11.24
C ILE A 169 0.03 -17.87 -10.72
N GLY A 170 -0.12 -16.86 -11.59
CA GLY A 170 -0.46 -15.49 -11.20
C GLY A 170 -1.82 -15.39 -10.54
N MET A 171 -2.82 -16.15 -11.03
CA MET A 171 -4.16 -16.22 -10.46
C MET A 171 -4.19 -17.01 -9.15
N VAL A 172 -3.42 -18.10 -9.04
CA VAL A 172 -3.21 -18.87 -7.81
C VAL A 172 -2.40 -18.06 -6.81
N PHE A 173 -1.43 -17.27 -7.24
CA PHE A 173 -0.65 -16.36 -6.41
C PHE A 173 -1.54 -15.21 -5.93
N ALA A 174 -2.39 -14.64 -6.80
CA ALA A 174 -3.38 -13.63 -6.44
C ALA A 174 -4.47 -14.19 -5.50
N LEU A 175 -4.91 -15.44 -5.69
CA LEU A 175 -5.83 -16.14 -4.79
C LEU A 175 -5.16 -16.47 -3.47
N TRP A 176 -3.93 -16.96 -3.48
CA TRP A 176 -3.13 -17.24 -2.29
C TRP A 176 -2.86 -15.95 -1.52
N ILE A 177 -2.58 -14.85 -2.22
CA ILE A 177 -2.49 -13.49 -1.71
C ILE A 177 -3.81 -13.05 -1.08
N SER A 178 -4.93 -13.21 -1.77
CA SER A 178 -6.25 -12.81 -1.29
C SER A 178 -6.65 -13.60 -0.05
N ILE A 179 -6.40 -14.91 -0.05
CA ILE A 179 -6.64 -15.81 1.08
C ILE A 179 -5.72 -15.48 2.25
N ARG A 180 -4.42 -15.22 2.02
CA ARG A 180 -3.47 -14.75 3.04
C ARG A 180 -3.85 -13.37 3.58
N TYR A 181 -4.31 -12.47 2.73
CA TYR A 181 -4.80 -11.15 3.12
C TYR A 181 -6.04 -11.24 4.02
N LEU A 182 -6.87 -12.27 3.83
CA LEU A 182 -8.00 -12.58 4.70
C LEU A 182 -7.60 -13.30 6.00
N GLN A 183 -6.47 -14.03 6.03
CA GLN A 183 -6.06 -14.88 7.15
C GLN A 183 -4.97 -14.28 8.06
N ASP A 184 -4.01 -13.53 7.53
CA ASP A 184 -2.85 -13.00 8.27
C ASP A 184 -3.05 -11.52 8.63
N LYS A 185 -3.91 -11.30 9.62
CA LYS A 185 -4.37 -9.97 10.08
C LYS A 185 -3.34 -9.12 10.82
N ARG A 186 -2.14 -9.63 11.07
CA ARG A 186 -1.11 -8.91 11.85
C ARG A 186 0.06 -8.40 11.03
N ARG A 187 0.16 -8.76 9.75
CA ARG A 187 1.34 -8.39 8.97
C ARG A 187 0.97 -8.13 7.53
N ASN A 188 1.29 -6.93 7.07
CA ASN A 188 1.15 -6.47 5.70
C ASN A 188 2.18 -7.18 4.78
N ASP A 189 2.33 -8.50 4.87
CA ASP A 189 3.46 -9.26 4.30
C ASP A 189 3.61 -9.09 2.80
N LEU A 190 2.52 -8.81 2.09
CA LEU A 190 2.54 -8.62 0.65
C LEU A 190 2.94 -7.22 0.25
N LEU A 191 2.44 -6.21 0.96
CA LEU A 191 2.92 -4.84 0.78
C LEU A 191 4.39 -4.76 1.20
N ASP A 192 4.79 -5.46 2.26
CA ASP A 192 6.17 -5.59 2.73
C ASP A 192 7.08 -6.29 1.72
N THR A 193 6.59 -7.37 1.09
CA THR A 193 7.35 -8.08 0.05
C THR A 193 7.47 -7.24 -1.22
N LEU A 194 6.39 -6.58 -1.64
CA LEU A 194 6.40 -5.70 -2.82
C LEU A 194 7.29 -4.47 -2.61
N LEU A 195 7.15 -3.82 -1.46
CA LEU A 195 7.97 -2.69 -1.04
C LEU A 195 9.44 -3.09 -0.83
N GLY A 196 9.70 -4.37 -0.53
CA GLY A 196 11.03 -4.95 -0.51
C GLY A 196 11.77 -4.85 -1.85
N TRP A 197 11.04 -4.90 -2.98
CA TRP A 197 11.63 -4.72 -4.32
C TRP A 197 12.04 -3.25 -4.59
N MET A 198 11.46 -2.29 -3.86
CA MET A 198 11.72 -0.85 -4.01
C MET A 198 12.28 -0.24 -2.72
N PRO A 199 13.56 -0.49 -2.39
CA PRO A 199 14.14 -0.15 -1.08
C PRO A 199 14.18 1.34 -0.76
N LYS A 200 14.18 2.22 -1.78
CA LYS A 200 14.13 3.68 -1.58
C LYS A 200 12.72 4.15 -1.23
N THR A 201 11.72 3.69 -1.99
CA THR A 201 10.31 4.06 -1.80
C THR A 201 9.76 3.50 -0.48
N SER A 202 10.15 2.26 -0.12
CA SER A 202 9.77 1.66 1.15
C SER A 202 10.33 2.39 2.36
N TYR A 203 11.61 2.79 2.31
CA TYR A 203 12.19 3.62 3.36
C TYR A 203 11.48 4.97 3.48
N ALA A 204 11.17 5.63 2.36
CA ALA A 204 10.47 6.91 2.37
C ALA A 204 9.05 6.80 2.97
N LEU A 205 8.32 5.72 2.66
CA LEU A 205 7.01 5.45 3.25
C LEU A 205 7.10 5.14 4.74
N ASP A 206 8.02 4.24 5.14
CA ASP A 206 8.22 3.88 6.54
C ASP A 206 8.59 5.14 7.36
N LEU A 207 9.43 6.03 6.79
CA LEU A 207 9.82 7.30 7.39
C LEU A 207 8.64 8.29 7.49
N ALA A 208 7.78 8.33 6.47
CA ALA A 208 6.58 9.17 6.49
C ALA A 208 5.58 8.70 7.55
N PHE A 209 5.35 7.39 7.67
CA PHE A 209 4.54 6.80 8.74
C PHE A 209 5.10 7.12 10.12
N PHE A 210 6.40 6.86 10.33
CA PHE A 210 7.07 7.21 11.58
C PHE A 210 6.91 8.70 11.92
N SER A 211 7.14 9.59 10.95
CA SER A 211 7.07 11.04 11.16
C SER A 211 5.67 11.49 11.56
N PHE A 212 4.65 10.85 10.97
CA PHE A 212 3.27 11.13 11.28
C PHE A 212 2.87 10.61 12.67
N GLU A 213 3.29 9.40 13.05
CA GLU A 213 3.03 8.89 14.40
C GLU A 213 3.75 9.75 15.46
N ALA A 214 4.97 10.19 15.15
CA ALA A 214 5.69 11.14 15.98
C ALA A 214 4.99 12.50 16.07
N GLU A 215 4.42 13.04 14.97
CA GLU A 215 3.57 14.25 15.01
C GLU A 215 2.46 14.12 16.05
N ILE A 216 1.68 13.03 16.00
CA ILE A 216 0.61 12.76 16.97
C ILE A 216 1.17 12.75 18.40
N CYS A 217 2.25 12.00 18.63
CA CYS A 217 2.86 11.90 19.95
C CYS A 217 3.32 13.26 20.49
N PHE A 218 3.95 14.11 19.66
CA PHE A 218 4.37 15.45 20.08
C PHE A 218 3.18 16.40 20.34
N GLU A 219 2.11 16.30 19.57
CA GLU A 219 0.92 17.15 19.72
C GLU A 219 0.10 16.81 20.97
N VAL A 220 0.08 15.53 21.35
CA VAL A 220 -0.50 15.02 22.62
C VAL A 220 0.45 15.26 23.81
N GLY A 221 1.73 15.57 23.56
CA GLY A 221 2.73 15.67 24.61
C GLY A 221 3.25 14.32 25.13
N TYR A 222 2.93 13.23 24.43
CA TYR A 222 3.36 11.88 24.77
C TYR A 222 4.72 11.56 24.17
N GLN A 223 5.79 11.96 24.86
CA GLN A 223 7.17 11.87 24.35
C GLN A 223 8.04 10.83 25.07
N SER A 224 7.43 9.96 25.88
CA SER A 224 8.15 9.00 26.73
C SER A 224 8.73 7.81 25.94
N GLN A 225 9.56 6.99 26.59
CA GLN A 225 10.03 5.73 26.01
C GLN A 225 8.89 4.75 25.66
N SER A 226 7.76 4.82 26.36
CA SER A 226 6.58 4.03 26.02
C SER A 226 6.01 4.42 24.64
N ALA A 227 6.08 5.71 24.27
CA ALA A 227 5.74 6.19 22.93
C ALA A 227 6.64 5.59 21.85
N ILE A 228 7.93 5.47 22.15
CA ILE A 228 8.91 4.83 21.27
C ILE A 228 8.53 3.36 21.05
N GLY A 229 8.20 2.64 22.11
CA GLY A 229 7.75 1.24 22.03
C GLY A 229 6.51 1.07 21.15
N LEU A 230 5.54 1.97 21.29
CA LEU A 230 4.31 2.00 20.47
C LEU A 230 4.65 2.16 18.99
N ILE A 231 5.40 3.21 18.64
CA ILE A 231 5.78 3.52 17.24
C ILE A 231 6.66 2.40 16.65
N LEU A 232 7.54 1.79 17.43
CA LEU A 232 8.37 0.70 16.93
C LEU A 232 7.56 -0.58 16.66
N ASN A 233 6.46 -0.80 17.37
CA ASN A 233 5.59 -1.96 17.17
C ASN A 233 4.65 -1.81 15.96
N THR A 234 4.35 -0.58 15.53
CA THR A 234 3.55 -0.27 14.34
C THR A 234 4.38 -0.28 13.06
N LEU A 235 5.68 0.02 13.15
CA LEU A 235 6.59 0.03 12.01
C LEU A 235 6.88 -1.36 11.45
N ALA A 236 6.93 -1.44 10.11
CA ALA A 236 7.41 -2.63 9.44
C ALA A 236 8.88 -2.92 9.83
N GLN A 237 9.23 -4.19 10.08
CA GLN A 237 10.56 -4.63 10.55
C GLN A 237 11.65 -4.55 9.46
N ARG A 238 11.65 -3.47 8.69
CA ARG A 238 12.55 -3.20 7.56
C ARG A 238 13.71 -2.31 7.99
N ARG A 239 14.28 -1.56 7.04
CA ARG A 239 15.48 -0.73 7.24
C ARG A 239 15.31 0.29 8.37
N LEU A 240 14.19 1.01 8.39
CA LEU A 240 13.94 2.06 9.39
C LEU A 240 13.86 1.49 10.80
N TYR A 241 13.06 0.45 11.01
CA TYR A 241 12.97 -0.25 12.30
C TYR A 241 14.34 -0.71 12.81
N LYS A 242 15.17 -1.29 11.93
CA LYS A 242 16.54 -1.72 12.29
C LYS A 242 17.46 -0.56 12.64
N MET A 243 17.28 0.61 12.03
CA MET A 243 18.05 1.82 12.38
C MET A 243 17.62 2.35 13.75
N LEU A 244 16.31 2.48 13.98
CA LEU A 244 15.77 2.99 15.25
C LEU A 244 16.09 2.07 16.42
N LYS A 245 15.98 0.75 16.26
CA LYS A 245 16.27 -0.23 17.33
C LYS A 245 17.75 -0.31 17.73
N LYS A 246 18.66 0.12 16.84
CA LYS A 246 20.10 0.14 17.14
C LYS A 246 20.50 1.32 18.01
N VAL A 247 19.64 2.32 18.15
CA VAL A 247 19.91 3.47 19.01
C VAL A 247 19.76 3.03 20.46
N GLU A 248 20.85 3.13 21.22
CA GLU A 248 20.82 2.94 22.67
C GLU A 248 20.19 4.18 23.31
N LEU A 249 19.06 3.96 24.00
CA LEU A 249 18.32 4.98 24.73
C LEU A 249 18.54 4.77 26.23
N VAL A 250 18.79 5.88 26.93
CA VAL A 250 18.80 5.94 28.40
C VAL A 250 17.36 6.10 28.89
N GLU A 251 17.00 5.61 30.08
CA GLU A 251 15.63 5.74 30.65
C GLU A 251 15.07 7.18 30.63
N SER A 252 15.93 8.20 30.68
CA SER A 252 15.54 9.61 30.59
C SER A 252 15.26 10.12 29.18
N ASP A 253 15.64 9.37 28.14
CA ASP A 253 15.54 9.79 26.75
C ASP A 253 14.08 9.72 26.26
N GLY A 254 13.67 10.76 25.55
CA GLY A 254 12.35 10.85 24.91
C GLY A 254 12.38 10.53 23.42
N LEU A 255 11.20 10.65 22.79
CA LEU A 255 11.03 10.44 21.35
C LEU A 255 11.94 11.34 20.51
N ILE A 256 12.17 12.59 20.94
CA ILE A 256 13.06 13.51 20.25
C ILE A 256 14.52 13.04 20.27
N ASP A 257 14.98 12.44 21.37
CA ASP A 257 16.34 11.94 21.49
C ASP A 257 16.57 10.76 20.55
N LEU A 258 15.60 9.86 20.41
CA LEU A 258 15.63 8.80 19.41
C LEU A 258 15.75 9.38 18.00
N ILE A 259 14.94 10.39 17.68
CA ILE A 259 14.95 11.05 16.37
C ILE A 259 16.32 11.66 16.08
N LEU A 260 16.89 12.38 17.05
CA LEU A 260 18.16 13.07 16.88
C LEU A 260 19.37 12.12 16.82
N LYS A 261 19.36 11.02 17.61
CA LYS A 261 20.44 10.02 17.64
C LYS A 261 20.37 9.04 16.47
N SER A 262 19.18 8.79 15.91
CA SER A 262 19.01 7.81 14.82
C SER A 262 19.40 8.33 13.43
N GLU A 263 19.55 9.64 13.28
CA GLU A 263 19.91 10.30 12.00
C GLU A 263 19.03 9.85 10.81
N ILE A 264 17.75 9.59 11.08
CA ILE A 264 16.79 9.11 10.05
C ILE A 264 16.35 10.22 9.08
N TYR A 265 16.46 11.47 9.51
CA TYR A 265 16.09 12.68 8.79
C TYR A 265 17.29 13.32 8.10
N ASP A 266 17.02 14.15 7.09
CA ASP A 266 18.06 14.96 6.46
C ASP A 266 18.54 16.08 7.39
N ALA A 267 19.65 16.73 7.01
CA ALA A 267 20.24 17.78 7.82
C ALA A 267 19.30 18.98 8.05
N LEU A 268 18.39 19.27 7.12
CA LEU A 268 17.44 20.37 7.24
C LEU A 268 16.43 20.07 8.34
N GLU A 269 15.79 18.91 8.28
CA GLU A 269 14.77 18.50 9.26
C GLU A 269 15.40 18.26 10.64
N THR A 270 16.57 17.61 10.71
CA THR A 270 17.29 17.40 11.98
C THR A 270 17.64 18.72 12.66
N ASN A 271 18.18 19.70 11.93
CA ASN A 271 18.52 21.00 12.51
C ASN A 271 17.28 21.78 12.92
N THR A 272 16.21 21.69 12.14
CA THR A 272 14.92 22.33 12.45
C THR A 272 14.31 21.76 13.74
N LEU A 273 14.38 20.44 13.93
CA LEU A 273 13.94 19.78 15.16
C LEU A 273 14.81 20.11 16.38
N LYS A 274 16.14 20.25 16.21
CA LYS A 274 17.02 20.71 17.29
C LYS A 274 16.66 22.10 17.79
N ILE A 275 16.39 23.03 16.87
CA ILE A 275 15.95 24.40 17.22
C ILE A 275 14.58 24.37 17.90
N ALA A 276 13.64 23.56 17.39
CA ALA A 276 12.31 23.43 17.98
C ALA A 276 12.34 22.82 19.38
N TYR A 277 13.23 21.84 19.62
CA TYR A 277 13.43 21.27 20.96
C TYR A 277 13.96 22.32 21.94
N ALA A 278 14.99 23.07 21.55
CA ALA A 278 15.55 24.14 22.38
C ALA A 278 14.56 25.27 22.68
N THR A 279 13.60 25.51 21.78
CA THR A 279 12.58 26.56 21.93
C THR A 279 11.24 26.06 22.48
N GLY A 280 11.10 24.76 22.72
CA GLY A 280 9.87 24.15 23.24
C GLY A 280 8.69 24.13 22.26
N ARG A 281 8.94 24.15 20.94
CA ARG A 281 7.90 24.22 19.89
C ARG A 281 7.88 22.98 18.97
N LEU A 282 8.18 21.82 19.55
CA LEU A 282 8.22 20.55 18.80
C LEU A 282 6.87 20.15 18.22
N ASP A 283 5.77 20.49 18.88
CA ASP A 283 4.40 20.24 18.44
C ASP A 283 4.15 20.72 17.00
N ARG A 284 4.38 22.02 16.75
CA ARG A 284 4.12 22.64 15.44
C ARG A 284 5.22 22.30 14.44
N THR A 285 6.47 22.23 14.90
CA THR A 285 7.59 21.96 14.01
C THR A 285 7.55 20.53 13.48
N MET A 286 7.21 19.55 14.32
CA MET A 286 7.08 18.17 13.89
C MET A 286 5.98 18.00 12.85
N ALA A 287 4.84 18.67 12.99
CA ALA A 287 3.79 18.64 11.98
C ALA A 287 4.29 19.11 10.60
N GLY A 288 5.13 20.17 10.57
CA GLY A 288 5.77 20.65 9.35
C GLY A 288 6.76 19.65 8.75
N VAL A 289 7.58 19.00 9.60
CA VAL A 289 8.53 17.95 9.20
C VAL A 289 7.77 16.75 8.62
N ALA A 290 6.77 16.25 9.34
CA ALA A 290 5.94 15.14 8.93
C ALA A 290 5.25 15.41 7.59
N GLN A 291 4.71 16.62 7.38
CA GLN A 291 4.12 17.00 6.10
C GLN A 291 5.14 17.02 4.96
N ARG A 292 6.36 17.51 5.18
CA ARG A 292 7.43 17.52 4.15
C ARG A 292 7.88 16.12 3.80
N VAL A 293 8.17 15.28 4.80
CA VAL A 293 8.56 13.88 4.61
C VAL A 293 7.44 13.10 3.90
N GLN A 294 6.19 13.34 4.27
CA GLN A 294 5.03 12.75 3.60
C GLN A 294 4.97 13.13 2.11
N ARG A 295 5.14 14.41 1.77
CA ARG A 295 5.18 14.87 0.37
C ARG A 295 6.32 14.23 -0.40
N GLN A 296 7.50 14.08 0.22
CA GLN A 296 8.62 13.38 -0.38
C GLN A 296 8.27 11.90 -0.67
N ALA A 297 7.66 11.20 0.29
CA ALA A 297 7.23 9.81 0.12
C ALA A 297 6.20 9.65 -1.00
N SER A 298 5.17 10.50 -1.01
CA SER A 298 4.16 10.53 -2.09
C SER A 298 4.79 10.80 -3.46
N SER A 299 5.70 11.78 -3.56
CA SER A 299 6.39 12.09 -4.80
C SER A 299 7.29 10.95 -5.28
N GLN A 300 7.97 10.24 -4.36
CA GLN A 300 8.74 9.04 -4.72
C GLN A 300 7.84 7.92 -5.26
N MET A 301 6.65 7.75 -4.67
CA MET A 301 5.65 6.79 -5.15
C MET A 301 5.20 7.13 -6.58
N GLU A 302 4.82 8.38 -6.80
CA GLU A 302 4.35 8.89 -8.09
C GLU A 302 5.45 8.82 -9.16
N ASN A 303 6.68 9.23 -8.82
CA ASN A 303 7.83 9.10 -9.72
C ASN A 303 8.13 7.65 -10.10
N THR A 304 7.86 6.71 -9.19
CA THR A 304 8.02 5.28 -9.48
C THR A 304 6.93 4.81 -10.44
N LEU A 305 5.67 5.23 -10.21
CA LEU A 305 4.54 4.95 -11.09
C LEU A 305 4.75 5.51 -12.51
N ASN A 306 5.12 6.80 -12.61
CA ASN A 306 5.33 7.52 -13.86
C ASN A 306 6.51 6.97 -14.68
N ARG A 307 7.44 6.23 -14.07
CA ARG A 307 8.51 5.52 -14.80
C ARG A 307 8.06 4.17 -15.35
N LEU A 308 7.13 3.50 -14.68
CA LEU A 308 6.64 2.20 -15.11
C LEU A 308 5.75 2.31 -16.36
N GLU A 309 4.96 3.38 -16.47
CA GLU A 309 4.04 3.57 -17.60
C GLU A 309 4.74 3.68 -18.97
N PRO A 310 5.79 4.50 -19.17
CA PRO A 310 6.53 4.53 -20.44
C PRO A 310 7.23 3.20 -20.76
N ILE A 311 7.75 2.50 -19.74
CA ILE A 311 8.39 1.18 -19.91
C ILE A 311 7.36 0.17 -20.38
N ALA A 312 6.17 0.17 -19.76
CA ALA A 312 5.03 -0.66 -20.13
C ALA A 312 4.60 -0.42 -21.59
N ILE A 313 4.42 0.84 -21.98
CA ILE A 313 4.04 1.20 -23.35
C ILE A 313 5.14 0.81 -24.35
N GLY A 314 6.42 1.00 -24.00
CA GLY A 314 7.55 0.58 -24.83
C GLY A 314 7.57 -0.94 -25.07
N ILE A 315 7.35 -1.74 -24.03
CA ILE A 315 7.24 -3.21 -24.14
C ILE A 315 6.05 -3.58 -25.02
N LEU A 316 4.90 -2.94 -24.84
CA LEU A 316 3.72 -3.16 -25.67
C LEU A 316 4.01 -2.86 -27.15
N ALA A 317 4.60 -1.70 -27.44
CA ALA A 317 4.92 -1.28 -28.80
C ALA A 317 5.88 -2.24 -29.49
N ILE A 318 6.93 -2.69 -28.79
CA ILE A 318 7.88 -3.68 -29.30
C ILE A 318 7.16 -5.00 -29.56
N SER A 319 6.32 -5.46 -28.62
CA SER A 319 5.61 -6.71 -28.79
C SER A 319 4.61 -6.67 -29.95
N VAL A 320 3.78 -5.63 -30.03
CA VAL A 320 2.81 -5.48 -31.12
C VAL A 320 3.54 -5.36 -32.45
N GLY A 321 4.65 -4.60 -32.50
CA GLY A 321 5.52 -4.53 -33.67
C GLY A 321 6.08 -5.90 -34.08
N SER A 322 6.56 -6.69 -33.12
CA SER A 322 7.06 -8.05 -33.38
C SER A 322 5.97 -8.97 -33.92
N VAL A 323 4.75 -8.85 -33.40
CA VAL A 323 3.58 -9.59 -33.86
C VAL A 323 3.24 -9.18 -35.30
N LEU A 324 3.17 -7.88 -35.60
CA LEU A 324 2.91 -7.40 -36.96
C LEU A 324 3.96 -7.89 -37.96
N ILE A 325 5.25 -7.86 -37.61
CA ILE A 325 6.32 -8.38 -38.46
C ILE A 325 6.17 -9.89 -38.67
N ALA A 326 5.88 -10.64 -37.61
CA ALA A 326 5.65 -12.08 -37.69
C ALA A 326 4.44 -12.46 -38.56
N LEU A 327 3.44 -11.56 -38.69
CA LEU A 327 2.31 -11.72 -39.60
C LEU A 327 2.65 -11.38 -41.07
N LEU A 328 3.42 -10.31 -41.27
CA LEU A 328 3.71 -9.80 -42.61
C LEU A 328 4.72 -10.66 -43.36
N LEU A 329 5.73 -11.21 -42.67
CA LEU A 329 6.77 -12.06 -43.26
C LEU A 329 6.21 -13.29 -44.01
N PRO A 330 5.35 -14.14 -43.40
CA PRO A 330 4.79 -15.29 -44.11
C PRO A 330 3.83 -14.88 -45.23
N LEU A 331 3.14 -13.74 -45.13
CA LEU A 331 2.30 -13.23 -46.21
C LEU A 331 3.14 -12.83 -47.44
N LEU A 332 4.24 -12.12 -47.23
CA LEU A 332 5.19 -11.77 -48.30
C LEU A 332 5.78 -13.02 -48.96
N GLN A 333 6.13 -14.04 -48.17
CA GLN A 333 6.64 -15.31 -48.70
C GLN A 333 5.56 -16.07 -49.48
N ALA A 334 4.32 -16.10 -48.99
CA ALA A 334 3.22 -16.72 -49.72
C ALA A 334 2.97 -16.04 -51.07
N MET A 335 3.05 -14.71 -51.14
CA MET A 335 2.94 -13.96 -52.40
C MET A 335 4.07 -14.32 -53.39
N GLN A 336 5.32 -14.39 -52.92
CA GLN A 336 6.46 -14.78 -53.75
C GLN A 336 6.32 -16.19 -54.33
N VAL A 337 5.82 -17.14 -53.54
CA VAL A 337 5.63 -18.53 -54.02
C VAL A 337 4.43 -18.62 -54.99
N LEU A 338 3.42 -17.77 -54.83
CA LEU A 338 2.26 -17.68 -55.73
C LEU A 338 2.55 -16.91 -57.04
N GLY A 339 3.77 -16.39 -57.22
CA GLY A 339 4.21 -15.76 -58.48
C GLY A 339 3.75 -14.32 -58.69
N PHE A 340 3.48 -13.58 -57.61
CA PHE A 340 3.27 -12.12 -57.64
C PHE A 340 4.48 -11.36 -57.11
#